data_AF-A0A9E2MIP5-F1
#
_entry.id   AF-A0A9E2MIP5-F1
#
_cell.length_a   1.000
_cell.length_b   1.000
_cell.length_c   1.000
_cell.angle_alpha   90.00
_cell.angle_beta   90.00
_cell.angle_gamma   90.00
#
_symmetry.space_group_name_H-M   'P 1'
#
loop_
_entity.id
_entity.type
_entity.pdbx_description
1 polymer ?
#
loop_
_entity_poly.entity_id
_entity_poly.type
_entity_poly.pdbx_seq_one_letter_code
_entity_poly.pdbx_strand_id
1 'polypeptide(L)'
;MLNSFDWLRLSQTGAELLSTLRYLNNKPNLPQRRGEIGPPHSALDGPCQRCWVYPRAQLKSRGKKANIAPRTGRYCEFCQTVINKSRRLGQVSRDASVIWGFVNHLPERFYESKGFSEQHLHSVYIHDERHFLLMIPKRYVRDWLHELVLYYGSDLTGIIQIFTTVGIGQLHTMGGILSRIVDQDVHYAVDQLRVRFYAASYQVIRSHIRERQGILTFEVAEFLHLLEMAAVFRLMLRPDIQEVLYQLLNLKDAREEAFYWGRFLGMLSPEAKDMLNAWKIRTWSKERIKLLYELTDYVYVDFSRTP
;
A
#
# COMPACT_ATOMS: atom_id res chain seq x y z
N MET A 1 21.80 0.14 -17.89
CA MET A 1 21.46 -1.03 -17.03
C MET A 1 20.37 -0.62 -16.08
N LEU A 2 19.51 -1.55 -15.66
CA LEU A 2 18.39 -1.26 -14.74
C LEU A 2 18.91 -1.03 -13.31
N ASN A 3 18.56 0.12 -12.72
CA ASN A 3 18.81 0.41 -11.31
C ASN A 3 17.76 -0.28 -10.41
N SER A 4 17.91 -0.17 -9.08
CA SER A 4 16.99 -0.78 -8.12
C SER A 4 15.55 -0.32 -8.29
N PHE A 5 15.34 0.96 -8.58
CA PHE A 5 14.00 1.53 -8.79
C PHE A 5 13.35 1.02 -10.08
N ASP A 6 14.11 0.86 -11.15
CA ASP A 6 13.63 0.27 -12.40
C ASP A 6 13.09 -1.15 -12.19
N TRP A 7 13.73 -1.94 -11.31
CA TRP A 7 13.23 -3.26 -10.96
C TRP A 7 11.88 -3.23 -10.23
N LEU A 8 11.68 -2.24 -9.34
CA LEU A 8 10.40 -2.04 -8.67
C LEU A 8 9.31 -1.69 -9.68
N ARG A 9 9.61 -0.83 -10.65
CA ARG A 9 8.70 -0.42 -11.74
C ARG A 9 8.32 -1.55 -12.71
N LEU A 10 9.08 -2.65 -12.74
CA LEU A 10 8.74 -3.85 -13.51
C LEU A 10 7.75 -4.78 -12.80
N SER A 11 7.32 -4.45 -11.57
CA SER A 11 6.39 -5.28 -10.79
C SER A 11 4.98 -5.22 -11.35
N GLN A 12 4.42 -6.39 -11.68
CA GLN A 12 3.04 -6.48 -12.20
C GLN A 12 2.00 -6.42 -11.08
N THR A 13 2.29 -7.06 -9.96
CA THR A 13 1.40 -7.19 -8.79
C THR A 13 2.09 -6.74 -7.51
N GLY A 14 1.34 -6.54 -6.43
CA GLY A 14 1.95 -6.27 -5.12
C GLY A 14 2.82 -7.41 -4.60
N ALA A 15 2.50 -8.66 -4.94
CA ALA A 15 3.31 -9.81 -4.56
C ALA A 15 4.67 -9.81 -5.28
N GLU A 16 4.70 -9.37 -6.55
CA GLU A 16 5.96 -9.13 -7.26
C GLU A 16 6.73 -7.94 -6.68
N LEU A 17 6.04 -6.85 -6.31
CA LEU A 17 6.68 -5.70 -5.68
C LEU A 17 7.36 -6.12 -4.37
N LEU A 18 6.63 -6.81 -3.49
CA LEU A 18 7.17 -7.31 -2.22
C LEU A 18 8.33 -8.29 -2.43
N SER A 19 8.21 -9.19 -3.40
CA SER A 19 9.28 -10.13 -3.76
C SER A 19 10.54 -9.41 -4.25
N THR A 20 10.35 -8.35 -5.04
CA THR A 20 11.44 -7.50 -5.56
C THR A 20 12.12 -6.74 -4.43
N LEU A 21 11.35 -6.10 -3.56
CA LEU A 21 11.87 -5.39 -2.39
C LEU A 21 12.69 -6.32 -1.48
N ARG A 22 12.14 -7.49 -1.13
CA ARG A 22 12.87 -8.51 -0.35
C ARG A 22 14.13 -8.99 -1.06
N TYR A 23 14.13 -9.08 -2.39
CA TYR A 23 15.33 -9.47 -3.11
C TYR A 23 16.41 -8.39 -3.00
N LEU A 24 16.05 -7.13 -3.23
CA LEU A 24 16.98 -5.99 -3.17
C LEU A 24 17.59 -5.82 -1.78
N ASN A 25 16.79 -5.96 -0.71
CA ASN A 25 17.29 -5.84 0.66
C ASN A 25 18.28 -6.94 1.04
N ASN A 26 18.06 -8.17 0.56
CA ASN A 26 18.97 -9.28 0.82
C ASN A 26 20.21 -9.28 -0.08
N LYS A 27 20.17 -8.54 -1.20
CA LYS A 27 21.21 -8.54 -2.24
C LYS A 27 21.37 -7.13 -2.84
N PRO A 28 21.86 -6.15 -2.07
CA PRO A 28 21.96 -4.75 -2.52
C PRO A 28 22.88 -4.59 -3.74
N ASN A 29 23.84 -5.50 -3.91
CA ASN A 29 24.82 -5.48 -5.02
C ASN A 29 24.33 -6.17 -6.29
N LEU A 30 23.08 -6.68 -6.36
CA LEU A 30 22.55 -7.36 -7.53
C LEU A 30 21.30 -6.67 -8.10
N PRO A 31 21.22 -6.51 -9.44
CA PRO A 31 22.04 -7.18 -10.44
C PRO A 31 23.10 -6.23 -11.02
N GLN A 32 24.11 -5.84 -10.22
CA GLN A 32 25.34 -5.28 -10.78
C GLN A 32 26.24 -6.38 -11.39
N ARG A 33 25.66 -7.41 -12.02
CA ARG A 33 26.42 -8.14 -13.03
C ARG A 33 26.63 -7.15 -14.16
N ARG A 34 27.72 -6.39 -14.08
CA ARG A 34 28.39 -5.79 -15.23
C ARG A 34 28.66 -6.94 -16.18
N GLY A 35 27.77 -7.20 -17.13
CA GLY A 35 27.94 -8.36 -17.99
C GLY A 35 26.67 -8.69 -18.75
N GLU A 36 26.68 -8.28 -20.01
CA GLU A 36 25.84 -8.76 -21.11
C GLU A 36 24.38 -8.29 -21.11
N ILE A 37 24.10 -7.39 -22.05
CA ILE A 37 22.75 -7.12 -22.54
C ILE A 37 22.29 -8.39 -23.26
N GLY A 38 21.02 -8.76 -23.08
CA GLY A 38 20.44 -9.90 -23.76
C GLY A 38 20.50 -9.73 -25.28
N PRO A 39 20.54 -10.83 -26.05
CA PRO A 39 20.52 -10.75 -27.50
C PRO A 39 19.21 -10.09 -27.99
N PRO A 40 19.18 -9.53 -29.21
CA PRO A 40 17.98 -8.90 -29.75
C PRO A 40 16.81 -9.89 -29.87
N HIS A 41 15.59 -9.38 -29.95
CA HIS A 41 14.36 -10.19 -30.06
C HIS A 41 14.34 -11.19 -31.22
N SER A 42 15.07 -10.88 -32.29
CA SER A 42 15.20 -11.72 -33.47
C SER A 42 16.11 -12.93 -33.28
N ALA A 43 16.93 -12.98 -32.22
CA ALA A 43 17.79 -14.11 -31.93
C ALA A 43 17.03 -15.25 -31.23
N LEU A 44 17.47 -16.51 -31.46
CA LEU A 44 16.86 -17.74 -30.92
C LEU A 44 16.59 -17.67 -29.41
N ASP A 45 17.53 -17.13 -28.64
CA ASP A 45 17.40 -17.06 -27.19
C ASP A 45 16.70 -15.79 -26.71
N GLY A 46 16.72 -14.69 -27.48
CA GLY A 46 16.15 -13.39 -27.14
C GLY A 46 16.50 -12.84 -25.74
N PRO A 47 15.99 -11.68 -25.35
CA PRO A 47 16.15 -11.20 -23.99
C PRO A 47 15.06 -11.77 -23.08
N CYS A 48 15.19 -11.51 -21.79
CA CYS A 48 14.19 -11.84 -20.78
C CYS A 48 12.81 -11.24 -21.14
N GLN A 49 11.76 -12.06 -21.13
CA GLN A 49 10.39 -11.63 -21.47
C GLN A 49 9.73 -10.67 -20.47
N ARG A 50 10.37 -10.41 -19.31
CA ARG A 50 9.87 -9.48 -18.29
C ARG A 50 10.60 -8.15 -18.30
N CYS A 51 11.93 -8.17 -18.25
CA CYS A 51 12.71 -6.93 -18.21
C CYS A 51 13.18 -6.46 -19.57
N TRP A 52 13.15 -7.31 -20.61
CA TRP A 52 13.58 -7.00 -21.98
C TRP A 52 15.04 -6.52 -22.12
N VAL A 53 15.83 -6.52 -21.04
CA VAL A 53 17.22 -6.03 -21.01
C VAL A 53 18.23 -7.15 -20.86
N TYR A 54 18.01 -8.09 -19.94
CA TYR A 54 19.02 -9.09 -19.57
C TYR A 54 18.81 -10.43 -20.29
N PRO A 55 19.87 -11.23 -20.51
CA PRO A 55 19.75 -12.55 -21.12
C PRO A 55 18.90 -13.49 -20.27
N ARG A 56 18.26 -14.45 -20.95
CA ARG A 56 17.48 -15.51 -20.30
C ARG A 56 18.38 -16.42 -19.48
N ALA A 57 17.91 -16.88 -18.33
CA ALA A 57 18.66 -17.82 -17.50
C ALA A 57 18.78 -19.18 -18.20
N GLN A 58 19.99 -19.73 -18.25
CA GLN A 58 20.20 -21.10 -18.71
C GLN A 58 19.63 -22.07 -17.68
N LEU A 59 18.70 -22.95 -18.08
CA LEU A 59 18.20 -23.99 -17.20
C LEU A 59 19.28 -25.07 -17.09
N LYS A 60 19.80 -25.29 -15.88
CA LYS A 60 20.69 -26.42 -15.60
C LYS A 60 19.91 -27.70 -15.94
N SER A 61 20.31 -28.40 -17.01
CA SER A 61 19.66 -29.63 -17.42
C SER A 61 19.80 -30.66 -16.30
N ARG A 62 18.69 -30.98 -15.62
CA ARG A 62 18.62 -32.05 -14.62
C ARG A 62 18.67 -33.39 -15.34
N GLY A 63 19.85 -33.81 -15.80
CA GLY A 63 20.05 -35.13 -16.40
C GLY A 63 21.21 -35.18 -17.37
N LYS A 64 22.15 -36.10 -17.11
CA LYS A 64 23.33 -36.46 -17.89
C LYS A 64 22.97 -36.99 -19.30
N LYS A 65 22.51 -36.15 -20.21
CA LYS A 65 22.58 -36.43 -21.65
C LYS A 65 23.29 -35.25 -22.32
N ALA A 66 24.58 -35.44 -22.59
CA ALA A 66 25.52 -34.41 -23.05
C ALA A 66 25.20 -33.80 -24.44
N ASN A 67 24.14 -34.24 -25.12
CA ASN A 67 23.86 -33.89 -26.52
C ASN A 67 22.53 -33.14 -26.74
N ILE A 68 21.92 -32.55 -25.70
CA ILE A 68 20.72 -31.72 -25.85
C ILE A 68 21.09 -30.27 -25.52
N ALA A 69 20.86 -29.37 -26.48
CA ALA A 69 21.10 -27.92 -26.30
C ALA A 69 20.45 -27.41 -24.99
N PRO A 70 21.14 -26.55 -24.22
CA PRO A 70 20.62 -26.06 -22.95
C PRO A 70 19.28 -25.36 -23.17
N ARG A 71 18.24 -25.78 -22.45
CA ARG A 71 16.95 -25.09 -22.48
C ARG A 71 17.11 -23.71 -21.84
N THR A 72 16.85 -22.65 -22.59
CA THR A 72 16.77 -21.30 -22.02
C THR A 72 15.43 -21.12 -21.31
N GLY A 73 15.44 -20.65 -20.06
CA GLY A 73 14.23 -20.22 -19.37
C GLY A 73 13.62 -18.99 -20.03
N ARG A 74 12.39 -18.57 -19.68
CA ARG A 74 11.76 -17.36 -20.26
C ARG A 74 12.29 -16.05 -19.69
N TYR A 75 12.90 -16.12 -18.51
CA TYR A 75 13.28 -14.96 -17.71
C TYR A 75 14.76 -14.99 -17.36
N CYS A 76 15.36 -13.82 -17.11
CA CYS A 76 16.68 -13.74 -16.47
C CYS A 76 16.60 -14.26 -15.02
N GLU A 77 17.75 -14.52 -14.41
CA GLU A 77 17.83 -15.10 -13.05
C GLU A 77 17.07 -14.26 -12.00
N PHE A 78 17.19 -12.94 -12.08
CA PHE A 78 16.50 -12.00 -11.19
C PHE A 78 14.98 -12.12 -11.34
N CYS A 79 14.47 -11.92 -12.56
CA CYS A 79 13.03 -12.00 -12.86
C CYS A 79 12.46 -13.37 -12.49
N GLN A 80 13.17 -14.45 -12.80
CA GLN A 80 12.74 -15.81 -12.45
C GLN A 80 12.63 -15.97 -10.93
N THR A 81 13.60 -15.45 -10.17
CA THR A 81 13.57 -15.52 -8.70
C THR A 81 12.41 -14.72 -8.12
N VAL A 82 12.20 -13.49 -8.62
CA VAL A 82 11.09 -12.63 -8.19
C VAL A 82 9.74 -13.30 -8.44
N ILE A 83 9.52 -13.82 -9.66
CA ILE A 83 8.27 -14.50 -10.05
C ILE A 83 8.06 -15.77 -9.21
N ASN A 84 9.11 -16.57 -8.98
CA ASN A 84 8.97 -17.79 -8.19
C ASN A 84 8.60 -17.50 -6.73
N LYS A 85 9.23 -16.48 -6.13
CA LYS A 85 8.95 -16.06 -4.76
C LYS A 85 7.56 -15.39 -4.62
N SER A 86 7.14 -14.60 -5.60
CA SER A 86 5.86 -13.85 -5.53
C SER A 86 4.64 -14.77 -5.45
N ARG A 87 4.71 -15.99 -6.01
CA ARG A 87 3.63 -17.00 -5.94
C ARG A 87 3.17 -17.33 -4.52
N ARG A 88 4.05 -17.19 -3.52
CA ARG A 88 3.75 -17.46 -2.10
C ARG A 88 3.37 -16.21 -1.31
N LEU A 89 3.40 -15.03 -1.94
CA LEU A 89 3.19 -13.74 -1.28
C LEU A 89 1.82 -13.14 -1.61
N GLY A 90 0.93 -13.88 -2.28
CA GLY A 90 -0.38 -13.37 -2.69
C GLY A 90 -1.22 -12.87 -1.52
N GLN A 91 -1.35 -13.68 -0.45
CA GLN A 91 -2.13 -13.28 0.74
C GLN A 91 -1.48 -12.09 1.46
N VAL A 92 -0.18 -12.21 1.76
CA VAL A 92 0.60 -11.15 2.44
C VAL A 92 0.50 -9.82 1.70
N SER A 93 0.56 -9.85 0.37
CA SER A 93 0.42 -8.64 -0.45
C SER A 93 -0.95 -8.00 -0.34
N ARG A 94 -2.04 -8.79 -0.31
CA ARG A 94 -3.41 -8.25 -0.24
C ARG A 94 -3.69 -7.53 1.08
N ASP A 95 -3.09 -8.03 2.15
CA ASP A 95 -3.21 -7.48 3.49
C ASP A 95 -2.18 -6.35 3.75
N ALA A 96 -1.37 -6.00 2.75
CA ALA A 96 -0.37 -4.96 2.83
C ALA A 96 -0.83 -3.63 2.22
N SER A 97 -0.37 -2.54 2.83
CA SER A 97 -0.30 -1.20 2.30
C SER A 97 1.08 -0.93 1.73
N VAL A 98 1.12 -0.13 0.68
CA VAL A 98 2.34 0.45 0.11
C VAL A 98 2.35 1.92 0.50
N ILE A 99 3.49 2.37 1.02
CA ILE A 99 3.70 3.75 1.45
C ILE A 99 4.89 4.28 0.68
N TRP A 100 4.66 5.33 -0.11
CA TRP A 100 5.72 6.10 -0.74
C TRP A 100 5.81 7.45 -0.04
N GLY A 101 7.00 7.81 0.45
CA GLY A 101 7.22 9.08 1.12
C GLY A 101 8.28 9.91 0.41
N PHE A 102 8.00 11.20 0.29
CA PHE A 102 8.94 12.24 -0.11
C PHE A 102 8.99 13.29 1.00
N VAL A 103 10.09 13.33 1.75
CA VAL A 103 10.27 14.16 2.94
C VAL A 103 11.50 15.04 2.83
N ASN A 104 11.57 16.12 3.62
CA ASN A 104 12.72 17.02 3.67
C ASN A 104 14.03 16.30 4.07
N HIS A 105 13.95 15.33 4.99
CA HIS A 105 15.05 14.47 5.38
C HIS A 105 14.53 13.10 5.83
N LEU A 106 15.23 12.02 5.49
CA LEU A 106 14.88 10.69 5.98
C LEU A 106 15.31 10.50 7.43
N PRO A 107 14.39 10.05 8.31
CA PRO A 107 14.75 9.62 9.66
C PRO A 107 15.85 8.55 9.69
N GLU A 108 16.85 8.70 10.58
CA GLU A 108 18.00 7.78 10.67
C GLU A 108 17.57 6.30 10.83
N ARG A 109 16.45 6.07 11.53
CA ARG A 109 15.89 4.73 11.74
C ARG A 109 15.44 4.01 10.46
N PHE A 110 15.26 4.69 9.33
CA PHE A 110 15.00 4.01 8.05
C PHE A 110 16.26 3.32 7.53
N TYR A 111 17.45 3.91 7.71
CA TYR A 111 18.70 3.36 7.22
C TYR A 111 19.08 2.05 7.90
N GLU A 112 18.73 1.91 9.18
CA GLU A 112 18.97 0.68 9.92
C GLU A 112 18.10 -0.49 9.45
N SER A 113 17.12 -0.26 8.55
CA SER A 113 16.11 -1.25 8.13
C SER A 113 15.30 -1.82 9.30
N LYS A 114 15.41 -1.21 10.48
CA LYS A 114 14.74 -1.60 11.71
C LYS A 114 13.37 -0.94 11.84
N GLY A 115 13.13 0.18 11.15
CA GLY A 115 11.86 0.89 11.29
C GLY A 115 11.59 1.34 12.72
N PHE A 116 10.41 1.91 12.94
CA PHE A 116 10.01 2.32 14.29
C PHE A 116 9.50 1.15 15.14
N SER A 117 8.91 0.14 14.46
CA SER A 117 8.44 -1.12 15.02
C SER A 117 8.95 -2.28 14.16
N GLU A 118 10.13 -2.83 14.50
CA GLU A 118 10.83 -3.91 13.76
C GLU A 118 9.92 -5.12 13.41
N GLN A 119 8.89 -5.37 14.21
CA GLN A 119 8.08 -6.59 14.13
C GLN A 119 7.06 -6.59 12.98
N HIS A 120 6.82 -5.45 12.32
CA HIS A 120 5.66 -5.30 11.45
C HIS A 120 5.97 -4.85 10.02
N LEU A 121 7.23 -4.54 9.68
CA LEU A 121 7.58 -4.15 8.31
C LEU A 121 7.75 -5.37 7.41
N HIS A 122 7.17 -5.34 6.21
CA HIS A 122 7.39 -6.39 5.22
C HIS A 122 8.67 -6.16 4.40
N SER A 123 8.94 -4.90 4.05
CA SER A 123 10.16 -4.46 3.37
C SER A 123 10.24 -2.93 3.30
N VAL A 124 11.45 -2.39 3.33
CA VAL A 124 11.78 -0.97 3.10
C VAL A 124 12.71 -0.87 1.88
N TYR A 125 12.58 0.18 1.10
CA TYR A 125 13.52 0.58 0.06
C TYR A 125 13.76 2.09 0.15
N ILE A 126 15.03 2.47 0.26
CA ILE A 126 15.46 3.87 0.28
C ILE A 126 15.90 4.21 -1.14
N HIS A 127 15.26 5.21 -1.74
CA HIS A 127 15.60 5.63 -3.11
C HIS A 127 16.75 6.63 -3.12
N ASP A 128 16.68 7.63 -2.24
CA ASP A 128 17.68 8.67 -2.01
C ASP A 128 17.51 9.23 -0.58
N GLU A 129 18.08 10.40 -0.26
CA GLU A 129 18.03 11.04 1.07
C GLU A 129 16.64 11.55 1.49
N ARG A 130 15.66 11.54 0.59
CA ARG A 130 14.33 12.13 0.76
C ARG A 130 13.19 11.19 0.42
N HIS A 131 13.46 10.17 -0.39
CA HIS A 131 12.46 9.27 -0.92
C HIS A 131 12.60 7.86 -0.35
N PHE A 132 11.48 7.31 0.10
CA PHE A 132 11.40 5.93 0.56
C PHE A 132 10.13 5.23 0.07
N LEU A 133 10.24 3.91 -0.12
CA LEU A 133 9.12 3.01 -0.35
C LEU A 133 9.07 1.98 0.77
N LEU A 134 7.89 1.81 1.35
CA LEU A 134 7.65 0.88 2.43
C LEU A 134 6.45 -0.01 2.10
N MET A 135 6.52 -1.28 2.49
CA MET A 135 5.36 -2.17 2.56
C MET A 135 5.13 -2.63 4.00
N ILE A 136 3.92 -2.43 4.51
CA ILE A 136 3.48 -2.83 5.86
C ILE A 136 2.09 -3.46 5.82
N PRO A 137 1.71 -4.31 6.77
CA PRO A 137 0.33 -4.73 6.93
C PRO A 137 -0.58 -3.52 7.18
N LYS A 138 -1.75 -3.47 6.53
CA LYS A 138 -2.70 -2.35 6.62
C LYS A 138 -3.00 -1.94 8.06
N ARG A 139 -3.19 -2.92 8.93
CA ARG A 139 -3.54 -2.76 10.34
C ARG A 139 -2.52 -2.01 11.20
N TYR A 140 -1.28 -1.85 10.72
CA TYR A 140 -0.20 -1.16 11.43
C TYR A 140 0.09 0.24 10.87
N VAL A 141 -0.66 0.69 9.86
CA VAL A 141 -0.45 2.02 9.25
C VAL A 141 -0.61 3.13 10.28
N ARG A 142 -1.63 3.04 11.16
CA ARG A 142 -1.87 4.02 12.22
C ARG A 142 -0.70 4.10 13.19
N ASP A 143 -0.30 2.96 13.76
CA ASP A 143 0.74 2.92 14.79
C ASP A 143 2.08 3.39 14.21
N TRP A 144 2.38 3.00 12.97
CA TRP A 144 3.57 3.49 12.25
C TRP A 144 3.56 5.02 12.03
N LEU A 145 2.42 5.59 11.64
CA LEU A 145 2.29 7.05 11.49
C LEU A 145 2.41 7.78 12.83
N HIS A 146 1.82 7.24 13.91
CA HIS A 146 1.96 7.82 15.24
C HIS A 146 3.41 7.85 15.68
N GLU A 147 4.15 6.76 15.49
CA GLU A 147 5.57 6.72 15.82
C GLU A 147 6.36 7.74 15.01
N LEU A 148 6.10 7.84 13.70
CA LEU A 148 6.75 8.83 12.84
C LEU A 148 6.53 10.26 13.36
N VAL A 149 5.28 10.62 13.71
CA VAL A 149 4.95 11.95 14.25
C VAL A 149 5.49 12.14 15.66
N LEU A 150 5.49 11.11 16.51
CA LEU A 150 6.01 11.20 17.87
C LEU A 150 7.52 11.49 17.88
N TYR A 151 8.28 10.89 16.97
CA TYR A 151 9.74 11.03 16.93
C TYR A 151 10.22 12.22 16.10
N TYR A 152 9.54 12.58 15.01
CA TYR A 152 10.00 13.64 14.08
C TYR A 152 9.07 14.85 14.01
N GLY A 153 7.83 14.71 14.49
CA GLY A 153 6.90 15.81 14.75
C GLY A 153 6.84 16.87 13.64
N SER A 154 7.05 18.13 14.07
CA SER A 154 7.05 19.33 13.23
C SER A 154 8.26 19.44 12.31
N ASP A 155 9.33 18.69 12.57
CA ASP A 155 10.58 18.81 11.81
C ASP A 155 10.48 18.05 10.48
N LEU A 156 9.59 17.05 10.40
CA LEU A 156 9.32 16.31 9.18
C LEU A 156 8.28 17.06 8.35
N THR A 157 8.66 17.40 7.12
CA THR A 157 7.79 18.09 6.16
C THR A 157 7.83 17.35 4.82
N GLY A 158 6.73 17.34 4.08
CA GLY A 158 6.64 16.66 2.79
C GLY A 158 5.35 15.87 2.64
N ILE A 159 5.42 14.76 1.91
CA ILE A 159 4.23 13.99 1.56
C ILE A 159 4.41 12.49 1.74
N ILE A 160 3.41 11.86 2.35
CA ILE A 160 3.30 10.42 2.51
C ILE A 160 2.09 9.96 1.70
N GLN A 161 2.33 9.16 0.67
CA GLN A 161 1.29 8.58 -0.18
C GLN A 161 1.05 7.12 0.21
N ILE A 162 -0.13 6.82 0.74
CA ILE A 162 -0.54 5.49 1.21
C ILE A 162 -1.52 4.90 0.20
N PHE A 163 -1.21 3.74 -0.35
CA PHE A 163 -2.04 3.07 -1.35
C PHE A 163 -2.02 1.55 -1.19
N THR A 164 -2.99 0.88 -1.82
CA THR A 164 -3.10 -0.58 -1.76
C THR A 164 -2.37 -1.26 -2.90
N THR A 165 -2.07 -2.54 -2.69
CA THR A 165 -1.48 -3.39 -3.72
C THR A 165 -2.48 -3.78 -4.81
N VAL A 166 -1.96 -4.17 -5.96
CA VAL A 166 -2.74 -4.68 -7.09
C VAL A 166 -2.63 -6.20 -7.18
N GLY A 167 -3.77 -6.85 -7.38
CA GLY A 167 -3.88 -8.29 -7.65
C GLY A 167 -3.65 -8.66 -9.13
N ILE A 168 -3.60 -9.97 -9.40
CA ILE A 168 -3.50 -10.49 -10.77
C ILE A 168 -4.77 -10.13 -11.56
N GLY A 169 -4.62 -9.79 -12.85
CA GLY A 169 -5.76 -9.57 -13.77
C GLY A 169 -6.36 -8.16 -13.72
N GLN A 170 -5.78 -7.25 -12.94
CA GLN A 170 -6.17 -5.85 -12.91
C GLN A 170 -5.62 -5.12 -14.15
N LEU A 171 -6.36 -4.11 -14.62
CA LEU A 171 -6.01 -3.29 -15.78
C LEU A 171 -4.66 -2.55 -15.62
N HIS A 172 -4.26 -2.30 -14.38
CA HIS A 172 -3.07 -1.52 -14.05
C HIS A 172 -2.03 -2.38 -13.37
N THR A 173 -0.77 -2.13 -13.67
CA THR A 173 0.36 -2.82 -13.05
C THR A 173 0.80 -2.08 -11.81
N MET A 174 1.38 -2.80 -10.85
CA MET A 174 1.91 -2.18 -9.63
C MET A 174 3.00 -1.14 -9.94
N GLY A 175 3.85 -1.42 -10.93
CA GLY A 175 4.86 -0.49 -11.44
C GLY A 175 4.27 0.75 -12.14
N GLY A 176 3.13 0.60 -12.82
CA GLY A 176 2.39 1.73 -13.39
C GLY A 176 1.82 2.66 -12.31
N ILE A 177 1.26 2.09 -11.24
CA ILE A 177 0.81 2.86 -10.07
C ILE A 177 1.98 3.53 -9.36
N LEU A 178 3.09 2.83 -9.14
CA LEU A 178 4.29 3.44 -8.54
C LEU A 178 4.79 4.62 -9.37
N SER A 179 4.87 4.45 -10.70
CA SER A 179 5.31 5.54 -11.58
C SER A 179 4.36 6.75 -11.50
N ARG A 180 3.05 6.52 -11.34
CA ARG A 180 2.04 7.58 -11.18
C ARG A 180 2.13 8.27 -9.82
N ILE A 181 2.43 7.54 -8.76
CA ILE A 181 2.64 8.08 -7.40
C ILE A 181 3.85 9.00 -7.40
N VAL A 182 4.98 8.56 -7.97
CA VAL A 182 6.21 9.37 -8.03
C VAL A 182 6.03 10.63 -8.89
N ASP A 183 5.33 10.53 -10.01
CA ASP A 183 4.98 11.68 -10.86
C ASP A 183 4.17 12.76 -10.09
N GLN A 184 3.39 12.36 -9.08
CA GLN A 184 2.61 13.29 -8.26
C GLN A 184 3.44 14.05 -7.21
N ASP A 185 4.65 13.59 -6.85
CA ASP A 185 5.48 14.24 -5.84
C ASP A 185 5.92 15.66 -6.23
N VAL A 186 6.09 15.90 -7.54
CA VAL A 186 6.67 17.14 -8.11
C VAL A 186 5.87 18.40 -7.75
N HIS A 187 4.60 18.25 -7.39
CA HIS A 187 3.66 19.37 -7.26
C HIS A 187 3.43 19.85 -5.81
N TYR A 188 4.09 19.25 -4.82
CA TYR A 188 3.81 19.55 -3.41
C TYR A 188 4.84 20.47 -2.77
N ALA A 189 4.35 21.52 -2.12
CA ALA A 189 5.14 22.35 -1.23
C ALA A 189 5.51 21.54 0.02
N VAL A 190 6.75 21.71 0.47
CA VAL A 190 7.32 20.99 1.62
C VAL A 190 7.13 21.81 2.90
N ASP A 191 5.93 22.37 3.09
CA ASP A 191 5.60 23.26 4.21
C ASP A 191 5.22 22.49 5.48
N GLN A 192 4.53 21.36 5.31
CA GLN A 192 4.07 20.50 6.40
C GLN A 192 4.03 19.05 5.95
N LEU A 193 3.92 18.11 6.90
CA LEU A 193 3.73 16.70 6.56
C LEU A 193 2.27 16.42 6.20
N ARG A 194 2.04 16.02 4.96
CA ARG A 194 0.72 15.68 4.43
C ARG A 194 0.61 14.20 4.11
N VAL A 195 -0.58 13.65 4.26
CA VAL A 195 -0.89 12.27 3.87
C VAL A 195 -1.86 12.28 2.70
N ARG A 196 -1.51 11.58 1.61
CA ARG A 196 -2.43 11.23 0.53
C ARG A 196 -2.87 9.79 0.68
N PHE A 197 -4.17 9.57 0.86
CA PHE A 197 -4.71 8.24 1.13
C PHE A 197 -5.55 7.69 -0.04
N TYR A 198 -5.15 6.51 -0.51
CA TYR A 198 -5.83 5.74 -1.54
C TYR A 198 -6.24 4.37 -0.99
N ALA A 199 -7.51 4.22 -0.65
CA ALA A 199 -8.08 2.95 -0.19
C ALA A 199 -8.02 1.84 -1.28
N ALA A 200 -7.98 2.23 -2.55
CA ALA A 200 -7.86 1.30 -3.67
C ALA A 200 -6.88 1.81 -4.73
N SER A 201 -6.13 0.89 -5.33
CA SER A 201 -5.07 1.19 -6.31
C SER A 201 -5.54 2.00 -7.53
N TYR A 202 -6.76 1.76 -8.03
CA TYR A 202 -7.33 2.52 -9.14
C TYR A 202 -7.58 4.00 -8.82
N GLN A 203 -7.67 4.35 -7.53
CA GLN A 203 -7.90 5.72 -7.08
C GLN A 203 -6.69 6.62 -7.36
N VAL A 204 -5.49 6.04 -7.46
CA VAL A 204 -4.26 6.77 -7.85
C VAL A 204 -4.40 7.37 -9.25
N ILE A 205 -5.08 6.67 -10.14
CA ILE A 205 -5.25 7.07 -11.55
C ILE A 205 -6.27 8.20 -11.66
N ARG A 206 -7.30 8.15 -10.80
CA ARG A 206 -8.39 9.13 -10.72
C ARG A 206 -8.29 9.99 -9.46
N SER A 207 -7.06 10.37 -9.07
CA SER A 207 -6.78 11.13 -7.84
C SER A 207 -7.58 12.43 -7.75
N HIS A 208 -7.73 13.14 -8.87
CA HIS A 208 -8.52 14.38 -8.96
C HIS A 208 -9.96 14.25 -8.47
N ILE A 209 -10.59 13.08 -8.57
CA ILE A 209 -11.97 12.87 -8.09
C ILE A 209 -12.00 12.95 -6.56
N ARG A 210 -11.09 12.25 -5.89
CA ARG A 210 -11.01 12.26 -4.42
C ARG A 210 -10.52 13.59 -3.87
N GLU A 211 -9.65 14.28 -4.62
CA GLU A 211 -9.21 15.64 -4.28
C GLU A 211 -10.42 16.59 -4.24
N ARG A 212 -11.26 16.60 -5.28
CA ARG A 212 -12.50 17.41 -5.33
C ARG A 212 -13.50 17.07 -4.23
N GLN A 213 -13.47 15.83 -3.75
CA GLN A 213 -14.30 15.36 -2.64
C GLN A 213 -13.72 15.71 -1.26
N GLY A 214 -12.50 16.24 -1.18
CA GLY A 214 -11.84 16.54 0.09
C GLY A 214 -11.47 15.30 0.92
N ILE A 215 -11.29 14.14 0.27
CA ILE A 215 -11.00 12.86 0.96
C ILE A 215 -9.70 12.19 0.47
N LEU A 216 -8.76 13.00 -0.04
CA LEU A 216 -7.49 12.52 -0.56
C LEU A 216 -6.30 13.01 0.27
N THR A 217 -6.15 14.32 0.40
CA THR A 217 -5.00 14.95 1.06
C THR A 217 -5.42 15.47 2.43
N PHE A 218 -4.64 15.12 3.44
CA PHE A 218 -4.87 15.50 4.83
C PHE A 218 -3.56 16.01 5.44
N GLU A 219 -3.66 16.86 6.45
CA GLU A 219 -2.54 17.04 7.36
C GLU A 219 -2.32 15.75 8.16
N VAL A 220 -1.07 15.43 8.52
CA VAL A 220 -0.78 14.17 9.21
C VAL A 220 -1.57 14.03 10.52
N ALA A 221 -1.73 15.12 11.28
CA ALA A 221 -2.48 15.14 12.53
C ALA A 221 -3.98 14.88 12.29
N GLU A 222 -4.57 15.50 11.26
CA GLU A 222 -5.95 15.26 10.85
C GLU A 222 -6.15 13.80 10.43
N PHE A 223 -5.22 13.25 9.64
CA PHE A 223 -5.31 11.86 9.19
C PHE A 223 -5.19 10.86 10.34
N LEU A 224 -4.31 11.11 11.30
CA LEU A 224 -4.20 10.31 12.52
C LEU A 224 -5.50 10.35 13.32
N HIS A 225 -6.12 11.52 13.48
CA HIS A 225 -7.42 11.64 14.12
C HIS A 225 -8.50 10.82 13.40
N LEU A 226 -8.53 10.81 12.06
CA LEU A 226 -9.45 9.98 11.29
C LEU A 226 -9.22 8.48 11.52
N LEU A 227 -7.98 8.04 11.64
CA LEU A 227 -7.64 6.65 11.98
C LEU A 227 -8.05 6.30 13.43
N GLU A 228 -7.89 7.21 14.38
CA GLU A 228 -8.38 7.03 15.75
C GLU A 228 -9.91 6.89 15.78
N MET A 229 -10.63 7.76 15.06
CA MET A 229 -12.07 7.65 14.90
C MET A 229 -12.46 6.30 14.30
N ALA A 230 -11.77 5.83 13.26
CA ALA A 230 -12.02 4.51 12.66
C ALA A 230 -11.78 3.36 13.66
N ALA A 231 -10.78 3.48 14.54
CA ALA A 231 -10.52 2.49 15.58
C ALA A 231 -11.63 2.47 16.65
N VAL A 232 -12.06 3.65 17.14
CA VAL A 232 -13.19 3.76 18.08
C VAL A 232 -14.47 3.23 17.44
N PHE A 233 -14.72 3.56 16.17
CA PHE A 233 -15.87 3.06 15.41
C PHE A 233 -15.89 1.52 15.35
N ARG A 234 -14.76 0.89 15.04
CA ARG A 234 -14.64 -0.58 15.04
C ARG A 234 -14.77 -1.22 16.41
N LEU A 235 -14.34 -0.53 17.46
CA LEU A 235 -14.44 -1.02 18.83
C LEU A 235 -15.90 -0.98 19.31
N MET A 236 -16.61 0.11 19.03
CA MET A 236 -17.97 0.36 19.53
C MET A 236 -19.04 -0.37 18.72
N LEU A 237 -18.83 -0.59 17.42
CA LEU A 237 -19.82 -1.21 16.54
C LEU A 237 -19.27 -2.49 15.95
N ARG A 238 -20.02 -3.59 16.10
CA ARG A 238 -19.71 -4.86 15.44
C ARG A 238 -19.90 -4.75 13.91
N PRO A 239 -19.23 -5.57 13.10
CA PRO A 239 -19.29 -5.46 11.63
C PRO A 239 -20.69 -5.51 11.03
N ASP A 240 -21.58 -6.32 11.59
CA ASP A 240 -23.00 -6.42 11.19
C ASP A 240 -23.76 -5.11 11.47
N ILE A 241 -23.52 -4.48 12.62
CA ILE A 241 -24.10 -3.19 12.98
C ILE A 241 -23.54 -2.06 12.12
N GLN A 242 -22.25 -2.10 11.78
CA GLN A 242 -21.64 -1.15 10.84
C GLN A 242 -22.33 -1.24 9.47
N GLU A 243 -22.58 -2.44 8.95
CA GLU A 243 -23.28 -2.60 7.66
C GLU A 243 -24.70 -2.01 7.68
N VAL A 244 -25.45 -2.24 8.77
CA VAL A 244 -26.78 -1.64 8.94
C VAL A 244 -26.70 -0.11 8.98
N LEU A 245 -25.74 0.45 9.70
CA LEU A 245 -25.52 1.91 9.75
C LEU A 245 -25.17 2.46 8.36
N TYR A 246 -24.32 1.77 7.60
CA TYR A 246 -23.96 2.18 6.24
C TYR A 246 -25.18 2.24 5.33
N GLN A 247 -26.03 1.23 5.38
CA GLN A 247 -27.26 1.18 4.59
C GLN A 247 -28.21 2.30 4.98
N LEU A 248 -28.37 2.56 6.28
CA LEU A 248 -29.25 3.60 6.79
C LEU A 248 -28.78 4.99 6.35
N LEU A 249 -27.49 5.29 6.45
CA LEU A 249 -26.92 6.58 6.03
C LEU A 249 -26.98 6.81 4.51
N ASN A 250 -27.28 5.76 3.73
CA ASN A 250 -27.44 5.83 2.28
C ASN A 250 -28.90 5.78 1.82
N LEU A 251 -29.88 5.77 2.74
CA LEU A 251 -31.30 5.85 2.40
C LEU A 251 -31.62 7.18 1.69
N LYS A 252 -32.54 7.10 0.73
CA LYS A 252 -33.02 8.27 -0.03
C LYS A 252 -34.28 8.90 0.58
N ASP A 253 -35.09 8.10 1.26
CA ASP A 253 -36.34 8.56 1.88
C ASP A 253 -36.10 8.99 3.33
N ALA A 254 -36.30 10.28 3.60
CA ALA A 254 -36.12 10.88 4.92
C ALA A 254 -37.13 10.35 5.97
N ARG A 255 -38.32 9.90 5.55
CA ARG A 255 -39.32 9.36 6.49
C ARG A 255 -38.91 7.97 6.96
N GLU A 256 -38.46 7.13 6.04
CA GLU A 256 -37.92 5.82 6.35
C GLU A 256 -36.66 5.94 7.22
N GLU A 257 -35.77 6.89 6.91
CA GLU A 257 -34.55 7.15 7.69
C GLU A 257 -34.88 7.38 9.18
N ALA A 258 -35.82 8.27 9.49
CA ALA A 258 -36.18 8.58 10.87
C ALA A 258 -36.72 7.35 11.63
N PHE A 259 -37.55 6.55 10.97
CA PHE A 259 -38.12 5.33 11.54
C PHE A 259 -37.06 4.25 11.79
N TYR A 260 -36.22 3.96 10.79
CA TYR A 260 -35.15 2.97 10.93
C TYR A 260 -34.07 3.43 11.90
N TRP A 261 -33.83 4.74 12.02
CA TRP A 261 -32.85 5.28 12.97
C TRP A 261 -33.25 5.00 14.42
N GLY A 262 -34.52 5.20 14.78
CA GLY A 262 -35.01 4.89 16.12
C GLY A 262 -34.82 3.41 16.49
N ARG A 263 -35.08 2.50 15.55
CA ARG A 263 -34.86 1.06 15.72
C ARG A 263 -33.38 0.72 15.84
N PHE A 264 -32.56 1.28 14.96
CA PHE A 264 -31.12 1.10 14.96
C PHE A 264 -30.50 1.53 16.29
N LEU A 265 -30.86 2.72 16.81
CA LEU A 265 -30.43 3.15 18.14
C LEU A 265 -30.87 2.15 19.21
N GLY A 266 -32.06 1.58 19.14
CA GLY A 266 -32.52 0.54 20.07
C GLY A 266 -31.58 -0.67 20.19
N MET A 267 -30.80 -0.97 19.14
CA MET A 267 -29.85 -2.10 19.10
C MET A 267 -28.47 -1.76 19.68
N LEU A 268 -28.16 -0.48 19.89
CA LEU A 268 -26.83 -0.03 20.32
C LEU A 268 -26.69 0.07 21.84
N SER A 269 -25.46 -0.12 22.32
CA SER A 269 -25.09 0.22 23.70
C SER A 269 -25.19 1.74 23.93
N PRO A 270 -25.34 2.21 25.17
CA PRO A 270 -25.32 3.64 25.50
C PRO A 270 -24.09 4.37 24.95
N GLU A 271 -22.90 3.78 25.08
CA GLU A 271 -21.63 4.36 24.65
C GLU A 271 -21.58 4.53 23.13
N ALA A 272 -22.06 3.52 22.39
CA ALA A 272 -22.14 3.60 20.93
C ALA A 272 -23.14 4.67 20.46
N LYS A 273 -24.26 4.86 21.17
CA LYS A 273 -25.21 5.95 20.89
C LYS A 273 -24.56 7.31 21.11
N ASP A 274 -23.91 7.49 22.24
CA ASP A 274 -23.26 8.74 22.61
C ASP A 274 -22.15 9.10 21.63
N MET A 275 -21.34 8.12 21.20
CA MET A 275 -20.34 8.30 20.15
C MET A 275 -20.98 8.81 18.84
N LEU A 276 -22.01 8.14 18.33
CA LEU A 276 -22.65 8.53 17.06
C LEU A 276 -23.32 9.91 17.15
N ASN A 277 -23.92 10.23 18.30
CA ASN A 277 -24.54 11.53 18.56
C ASN A 277 -23.49 12.64 18.67
N ALA A 278 -22.40 12.41 19.41
CA ALA A 278 -21.31 13.36 19.57
C ALA A 278 -20.65 13.68 18.21
N TRP A 279 -20.47 12.67 17.36
CA TRP A 279 -19.94 12.84 16.01
C TRP A 279 -20.93 13.49 15.03
N LYS A 280 -22.22 13.56 15.39
CA LYS A 280 -23.30 14.02 14.51
C LYS A 280 -23.27 13.32 13.15
N ILE A 281 -23.03 12.00 13.15
CA ILE A 281 -22.72 11.23 11.92
C ILE A 281 -23.77 11.37 10.82
N ARG A 282 -25.04 11.60 11.19
CA ARG A 282 -26.16 11.83 10.25
C ARG A 282 -25.98 13.06 9.37
N THR A 283 -25.15 14.01 9.81
CA THR A 283 -24.89 15.27 9.08
C THR A 283 -23.66 15.20 8.20
N TRP A 284 -22.94 14.07 8.22
CA TRP A 284 -21.72 13.92 7.42
C TRP A 284 -22.04 13.76 5.93
N SER A 285 -21.11 14.19 5.08
CA SER A 285 -21.17 13.89 3.66
C SER A 285 -21.00 12.39 3.40
N LYS A 286 -21.55 11.92 2.27
CA LYS A 286 -21.42 10.52 1.84
C LYS A 286 -19.96 10.12 1.64
N GLU A 287 -19.14 11.06 1.18
CA GLU A 287 -17.70 10.93 0.97
C GLU A 287 -16.97 10.69 2.30
N ARG A 288 -17.32 11.45 3.35
CA ARG A 288 -16.73 11.29 4.68
C ARG A 288 -17.13 9.97 5.33
N ILE A 289 -18.40 9.56 5.19
CA ILE A 289 -18.88 8.26 5.64
C ILE A 289 -18.09 7.16 4.92
N LYS A 290 -18.01 7.21 3.58
CA LYS A 290 -17.23 6.25 2.80
C LYS A 290 -15.78 6.17 3.26
N LEU A 291 -15.13 7.30 3.51
CA LEU A 291 -13.75 7.33 4.02
C LEU A 291 -13.63 6.62 5.38
N LEU A 292 -14.55 6.85 6.31
CA LEU A 292 -14.54 6.17 7.61
C LEU A 292 -14.55 4.65 7.44
N TYR A 293 -15.42 4.13 6.58
CA TYR A 293 -15.49 2.68 6.30
C TYR A 293 -14.22 2.18 5.61
N GLU A 294 -13.67 2.91 4.64
CA GLU A 294 -12.38 2.58 4.01
C GLU A 294 -11.23 2.51 5.05
N LEU A 295 -11.22 3.37 6.06
CA LEU A 295 -10.20 3.40 7.11
C LEU A 295 -10.31 2.26 8.13
N THR A 296 -11.48 1.62 8.26
CA THR A 296 -11.65 0.47 9.17
C THR A 296 -10.72 -0.70 8.83
N ASP A 297 -10.34 -0.85 7.56
CA ASP A 297 -9.39 -1.88 7.10
C ASP A 297 -7.94 -1.61 7.55
N TYR A 298 -7.65 -0.41 8.04
CA TYR A 298 -6.32 0.09 8.38
C TYR A 298 -6.06 0.18 9.88
N VAL A 299 -7.05 -0.18 10.69
CA VAL A 299 -6.97 -0.16 12.14
C VAL A 299 -7.15 -1.54 12.73
N TYR A 300 -6.32 -1.87 13.71
CA TYR A 300 -6.45 -3.11 14.48
C TYR A 300 -7.29 -2.86 15.74
N VAL A 301 -8.25 -3.75 15.98
CA VAL A 301 -9.01 -3.81 17.23
C VAL A 301 -9.00 -5.26 17.72
N ASP A 302 -8.55 -5.45 18.96
CA ASP A 302 -8.56 -6.76 19.62
C ASP A 302 -9.91 -7.01 20.28
N PHE A 303 -10.80 -7.72 19.58
CA PHE A 303 -12.12 -8.11 20.10
C PHE A 303 -12.06 -9.17 21.21
N SER A 304 -10.89 -9.75 21.52
CA SER A 304 -10.77 -10.69 22.64
C SER A 304 -10.75 -10.00 24.00
N ARG A 305 -10.55 -8.67 24.02
CA ARG A 305 -10.45 -7.87 25.24
C ARG A 305 -11.70 -7.02 25.54
N THR A 306 -12.71 -7.07 24.68
CA THR A 306 -14.00 -6.44 24.97
C THR A 306 -14.82 -7.37 25.87
N PRO A 307 -15.22 -6.92 27.08
CA PRO A 307 -15.95 -7.73 28.05
C PRO A 307 -17.35 -8.15 27.58
#